data_AF-A0A249KFC2-F1
#
_entry.id   AF-A0A249KFC2-F1
#
_cell.length_a   1.000
_cell.length_b   1.000
_cell.length_c   1.000
_cell.angle_alpha   90.00
_cell.angle_beta   90.00
_cell.angle_gamma   90.00
#
_symmetry.space_group_name_H-M   'P 1'
#
loop_
_entity.id
_entity.type
_entity.pdbx_description
1 polymer ?
#
loop_
_entity_poly.entity_id
_entity_poly.type
_entity_poly.pdbx_seq_one_letter_code
_entity_poly.pdbx_strand_id
1 'polypeptide(L)'
;MRTCGATPGGPSLDGIDLTKQTVIQGVILKEGENDSVPNGAPVTNGHVRLLDASGEFTAEVPTNLEGQFRFFAAPGAWTLVVQAPGARVEQKLIAAQGTPTDLVIHI
;
A
#
# COMPACT_ATOMS: atom_id res chain seq x y z
N MET A 1 -16.16 -21.54 -5.16
CA MET A 1 -16.22 -20.49 -4.12
C MET A 1 -15.41 -19.34 -4.67
N ARG A 2 -16.05 -18.34 -5.28
CA ARG A 2 -15.34 -17.21 -5.90
C ARG A 2 -14.99 -16.23 -4.79
N THR A 3 -13.77 -16.30 -4.28
CA THR A 3 -13.22 -15.25 -3.41
C THR A 3 -12.95 -14.05 -4.30
N CYS A 4 -13.88 -13.10 -4.35
CA CYS A 4 -13.71 -11.80 -5.01
C CYS A 4 -12.91 -10.81 -4.14
N GLY A 5 -12.29 -11.25 -3.05
CA GLY A 5 -11.43 -10.41 -2.22
C GLY A 5 -10.05 -10.36 -2.85
N ALA A 6 -9.59 -9.16 -3.19
CA ALA A 6 -8.18 -8.90 -3.50
C ALA A 6 -7.31 -9.61 -2.44
N THR A 7 -6.29 -10.35 -2.88
CA THR A 7 -5.38 -11.03 -1.95
C THR A 7 -4.90 -10.02 -0.90
N PRO A 8 -4.94 -10.35 0.40
CA PRO A 8 -4.39 -9.48 1.42
C PRO A 8 -2.89 -9.27 1.13
N GLY A 9 -2.51 -8.08 0.66
CA GLY A 9 -1.13 -7.77 0.28
C GLY A 9 -1.02 -6.88 -0.96
N GLY A 10 0.21 -6.41 -1.21
CA GLY A 10 0.52 -5.68 -2.44
C GLY A 10 0.61 -6.57 -3.69
N PRO A 11 1.09 -6.05 -4.82
CA PRO A 11 1.23 -6.84 -6.05
C PRO A 11 2.14 -8.06 -5.88
N SER A 12 2.19 -8.99 -6.86
CA SER A 12 3.09 -10.16 -6.79
C SER A 12 4.57 -9.74 -6.68
N LEU A 13 5.31 -10.41 -5.81
CA LEU A 13 6.75 -10.24 -5.61
C LEU A 13 7.60 -11.08 -6.58
N ASP A 14 6.99 -11.76 -7.55
CA ASP A 14 7.72 -12.56 -8.53
C ASP A 14 8.76 -11.72 -9.29
N GLY A 15 10.00 -12.20 -9.32
CA GLY A 15 11.12 -11.51 -9.96
C GLY A 15 11.74 -10.38 -9.13
N ILE A 16 11.26 -10.11 -7.91
CA ILE A 16 11.87 -9.14 -6.99
C ILE A 16 12.89 -9.85 -6.09
N ASP A 17 14.15 -9.42 -6.19
CA ASP A 17 15.21 -9.83 -5.27
C ASP A 17 15.11 -9.01 -3.97
N LEU A 18 14.32 -9.51 -3.02
CA LEU A 18 14.11 -8.86 -1.72
C LEU A 18 15.43 -8.65 -0.96
N THR A 19 16.44 -9.50 -1.15
CA THR A 19 17.73 -9.34 -0.47
C THR A 19 18.45 -8.05 -0.84
N LYS A 20 18.12 -7.47 -2.00
CA LYS A 20 18.69 -6.21 -2.51
C LYS A 20 17.72 -5.05 -2.42
N GLN A 21 16.45 -5.28 -2.11
CA GLN A 21 15.39 -4.29 -2.26
C GLN A 21 14.65 -4.07 -0.95
N THR A 22 14.16 -2.84 -0.78
CA THR A 22 13.22 -2.48 0.29
C THR A 22 11.91 -2.14 -0.38
N VAL A 23 10.89 -2.95 -0.12
CA VAL A 23 9.60 -2.88 -0.80
C VAL A 23 8.54 -2.43 0.18
N ILE A 24 7.82 -1.38 -0.17
CA ILE A 24 6.62 -0.93 0.53
C ILE A 24 5.46 -1.12 -0.42
N GLN A 25 4.48 -1.91 -0.05
CA GLN A 25 3.34 -2.20 -0.93
C GLN A 25 2.08 -2.47 -0.13
N GLY A 26 0.95 -2.45 -0.80
CA GLY A 26 -0.29 -2.74 -0.14
C GLY A 26 -1.48 -2.61 -1.05
N VAL A 27 -2.65 -2.74 -0.44
CA VAL A 27 -3.95 -2.60 -1.08
C VAL A 27 -4.80 -1.60 -0.32
N ILE A 28 -5.52 -0.77 -1.06
CA ILE A 28 -6.48 0.21 -0.53
C ILE A 28 -7.88 -0.28 -0.86
N LEU A 29 -8.66 -0.50 0.19
CA LEU A 29 -10.02 -0.97 0.14
C LEU A 29 -10.93 0.12 0.70
N LYS A 30 -12.16 0.20 0.19
CA LYS A 30 -13.20 0.98 0.87
C LYS A 30 -13.53 0.34 2.22
N GLU A 31 -14.09 1.11 3.15
CA GLU A 31 -14.70 0.51 4.34
C GLU A 31 -15.73 -0.56 3.93
N GLY A 32 -15.46 -1.80 4.36
CA GLY A 32 -16.36 -2.94 4.24
C GLY A 32 -17.03 -3.23 5.59
N GLU A 33 -17.71 -4.38 5.69
CA GLU A 33 -18.24 -4.83 6.98
C GLU A 33 -17.10 -5.05 7.98
N ASN A 34 -17.25 -4.59 9.22
CA ASN A 34 -16.22 -4.66 10.27
C ASN A 34 -16.11 -6.10 10.84
N ASP A 35 -15.83 -7.08 9.99
CA ASP A 35 -15.79 -8.52 10.33
C ASP A 35 -14.35 -9.10 10.38
N SER A 36 -13.33 -8.24 10.42
CA SER A 36 -11.90 -8.62 10.40
C SER A 36 -11.45 -9.34 9.13
N VAL A 37 -12.28 -9.39 8.08
CA VAL A 37 -11.91 -9.85 6.76
C VAL A 37 -11.76 -8.63 5.85
N PRO A 38 -10.70 -8.54 5.01
CA PRO A 38 -10.55 -7.45 4.05
C PRO A 38 -11.62 -7.55 2.95
N ASN A 39 -12.83 -7.08 3.27
CA ASN A 39 -14.06 -7.23 2.47
C ASN A 39 -14.48 -5.96 1.73
N GLY A 40 -13.61 -4.96 1.64
CA GLY A 40 -13.90 -3.71 0.94
C GLY A 40 -13.74 -3.82 -0.58
N ALA A 41 -14.50 -3.01 -1.33
CA ALA A 41 -14.24 -2.85 -2.75
C ALA A 41 -12.89 -2.15 -2.98
N PRO A 42 -12.05 -2.60 -3.92
CA PRO A 42 -10.76 -1.96 -4.18
C PRO A 42 -10.93 -0.52 -4.66
N VAL A 43 -10.05 0.36 -4.19
CA VAL A 43 -10.03 1.77 -4.60
C VAL A 43 -9.12 1.92 -5.81
N THR A 44 -9.69 2.01 -7.00
CA THR A 44 -8.93 2.07 -8.26
C THR A 44 -8.54 3.48 -8.71
N ASN A 45 -9.16 4.51 -8.15
CA ASN A 45 -8.93 5.92 -8.47
C ASN A 45 -8.22 6.65 -7.32
N GLY A 46 -7.35 5.94 -6.60
CA GLY A 46 -6.54 6.47 -5.52
C GLY A 46 -5.13 6.82 -5.99
N HIS A 47 -4.49 7.70 -5.23
CA HIS A 47 -3.07 8.01 -5.32
C HIS A 47 -2.43 7.80 -3.97
N VAL A 48 -1.24 7.24 -3.96
CA VAL A 48 -0.44 7.07 -2.74
C VAL A 48 0.81 7.90 -2.88
N ARG A 49 1.07 8.76 -1.91
CA ARG A 49 2.33 9.51 -1.80
C ARG A 49 3.21 8.86 -0.75
N LEU A 50 4.50 8.86 -1.01
CA LEU A 50 5.54 8.46 -0.09
C LEU A 50 6.31 9.71 0.34
N LEU A 51 6.32 9.97 1.64
CA LEU A 51 7.09 11.05 2.26
C LEU A 51 8.21 10.47 3.12
N ASP A 52 9.37 11.11 3.10
CA ASP A 52 10.51 10.70 3.90
C ASP A 52 10.32 11.01 5.41
N ALA A 53 11.35 10.74 6.21
CA ALA A 53 11.32 10.98 7.66
C ALA A 53 11.13 12.45 8.06
N SER A 54 11.45 13.40 7.18
CA SER A 54 11.23 14.84 7.38
C SER A 54 9.82 15.29 6.96
N GLY A 55 9.06 14.40 6.30
CA GLY A 55 7.77 14.71 5.69
C GLY A 55 7.89 15.28 4.28
N GLU A 56 9.07 15.20 3.66
CA GLU A 56 9.30 15.69 2.30
C GLU A 56 8.78 14.67 1.27
N PHE A 57 8.13 15.19 0.23
CA PHE A 57 7.61 14.38 -0.87
C PHE A 57 8.74 13.68 -1.62
N THR A 58 8.66 12.35 -1.72
CA THR A 58 9.65 11.54 -2.42
C THR A 58 9.10 10.93 -3.70
N ALA A 59 7.88 10.38 -3.65
CA ALA A 59 7.27 9.73 -4.81
C ALA A 59 5.73 9.69 -4.69
N GLU A 60 5.06 9.51 -5.82
CA GLU A 60 3.62 9.22 -5.90
C GLU A 60 3.37 8.10 -6.90
N VAL A 61 2.46 7.19 -6.57
CA VAL A 61 1.97 6.16 -7.49
C VAL A 61 0.44 6.10 -7.46
N PRO A 62 -0.23 5.94 -8.61
CA PRO A 62 -1.65 5.63 -8.63
C PRO A 62 -1.91 4.18 -8.21
N THR A 63 -3.07 3.93 -7.63
CA THR A 63 -3.57 2.56 -7.39
C THR A 63 -3.93 1.86 -8.69
N ASN A 64 -3.71 0.54 -8.77
CA ASN A 64 -4.15 -0.27 -9.91
C ASN A 64 -5.63 -0.66 -9.81
N LEU A 65 -6.11 -1.51 -10.73
CA LEU A 65 -7.50 -2.01 -10.77
C LEU A 65 -7.89 -2.86 -9.55
N GLU A 66 -6.91 -3.38 -8.82
CA GLU A 66 -7.11 -4.12 -7.57
C GLU A 66 -6.90 -3.24 -6.33
N GLY A 67 -6.72 -1.92 -6.51
CA GLY A 67 -6.45 -0.97 -5.43
C GLY A 67 -5.03 -1.07 -4.85
N GLN A 68 -4.13 -1.78 -5.53
CA GLN A 68 -2.78 -2.03 -5.04
C GLN A 68 -1.81 -0.93 -5.45
N PHE A 69 -0.73 -0.79 -4.68
CA PHE A 69 0.39 0.09 -4.94
C PHE A 69 1.72 -0.55 -4.52
N ARG A 70 2.84 -0.04 -5.04
CA ARG A 70 4.20 -0.45 -4.66
C ARG A 70 5.21 0.70 -4.80
N PHE A 71 6.10 0.80 -3.83
CA PHE A 71 7.30 1.62 -3.86
C PHE A 71 8.54 0.77 -3.62
N PHE A 72 9.64 1.20 -4.25
CA PHE A 72 10.99 0.77 -3.92
C PHE A 72 11.69 1.96 -3.28
N ALA A 73 12.10 1.82 -2.03
CA ALA A 73 12.62 2.93 -1.23
C ALA A 73 13.94 2.55 -0.55
N ALA A 74 14.58 3.52 0.11
CA ALA A 74 15.67 3.21 1.03
C ALA A 74 15.12 2.60 2.34
N PRO A 75 15.89 1.77 3.05
CA PRO A 75 15.53 1.36 4.41
C PRO A 75 15.40 2.60 5.31
N GLY A 76 14.34 2.66 6.12
CA GLY A 76 14.12 3.78 7.02
C GLY A 76 12.65 4.05 7.35
N ALA A 77 12.42 5.19 8.00
CA ALA A 77 11.09 5.66 8.33
C ALA A 77 10.46 6.39 7.15
N TRP A 78 9.20 6.06 6.87
CA TRP A 78 8.41 6.62 5.79
C TRP A 78 7.00 6.95 6.26
N THR A 79 6.38 7.92 5.60
CA THR A 79 4.95 8.20 5.75
C THR A 79 4.25 7.98 4.41
N LEU A 80 3.27 7.08 4.39
CA LEU A 80 2.35 6.94 3.28
C LEU A 80 1.17 7.88 3.46
N VAL A 81 0.82 8.60 2.40
CA VAL A 81 -0.39 9.43 2.34
C VAL A 81 -1.26 8.91 1.21
N VAL A 82 -2.33 8.21 1.57
CA VAL A 82 -3.35 7.74 0.65
C VAL A 82 -4.35 8.85 0.41
N GLN A 83 -4.64 9.12 -0.85
CA GLN A 83 -5.60 10.11 -1.31
C GLN A 83 -6.55 9.46 -2.30
N ALA A 84 -7.86 9.54 -2.02
CA ALA A 84 -8.90 9.09 -2.94
C ALA A 84 -10.07 10.09 -2.89
N PRO A 85 -11.03 10.02 -3.83
CA PRO A 85 -12.18 10.92 -3.81
C PRO A 85 -12.92 10.88 -2.46
N GLY A 86 -12.85 11.98 -1.72
CA GLY A 86 -13.51 12.14 -0.42
C GLY A 86 -12.76 11.56 0.79
N ALA A 87 -11.58 10.97 0.62
CA ALA A 87 -10.84 10.35 1.72
C ALA A 87 -9.32 10.63 1.66
N ARG A 88 -8.73 10.82 2.84
CA ARG A 88 -7.28 10.95 3.03
C ARG A 88 -6.87 10.20 4.28
N VAL A 89 -5.90 9.30 4.15
CA VAL A 89 -5.34 8.52 5.27
C VAL A 89 -3.82 8.64 5.27
N GLU A 90 -3.24 8.79 6.45
CA GLU A 90 -1.80 8.84 6.63
C GLU A 90 -1.34 7.68 7.51
N GLN A 91 -0.30 6.99 7.07
CA GLN A 91 0.25 5.83 7.78
C GLN A 91 1.77 5.91 7.83
N LYS A 92 2.30 5.91 9.06
CA LYS A 92 3.73 5.84 9.31
C LYS A 92 4.18 4.39 9.35
N LEU A 93 5.32 4.10 8.76
CA LEU A 93 5.90 2.77 8.74
C LEU A 93 7.43 2.82 8.71
N ILE A 94 8.04 1.71 9.07
CA ILE A 94 9.47 1.48 8.90
C ILE A 94 9.63 0.42 7.81
N ALA A 95 10.39 0.76 6.77
CA ALA A 95 10.72 -0.16 5.70
C ALA A 95 12.13 -0.70 5.90
N ALA A 96 12.32 -2.01 5.70
CA ALA A 96 13.61 -2.67 5.83
C ALA A 96 13.95 -3.43 4.55
N GLN A 97 15.24 -3.50 4.22
CA GLN A 97 15.71 -4.35 3.12
C GLN A 97 15.46 -5.82 3.47
N GLY A 98 15.11 -6.65 2.49
CA GLY A 98 14.88 -8.08 2.71
C GLY A 98 13.50 -8.44 3.24
N THR A 99 12.77 -7.50 3.84
CA THR A 99 11.42 -7.73 4.38
C THR A 99 10.42 -6.77 3.74
N PRO A 100 9.55 -7.25 2.84
CA PRO A 100 8.53 -6.40 2.26
C PRO A 100 7.57 -5.92 3.36
N THR A 101 7.17 -4.66 3.28
CA THR A 101 6.13 -4.10 4.14
C THR A 101 4.81 -4.15 3.38
N ASP A 102 3.95 -5.10 3.75
CA ASP A 102 2.61 -5.28 3.18
C ASP A 102 1.56 -4.58 4.04
N LEU A 103 0.73 -3.75 3.42
CA LEU A 103 -0.29 -2.95 4.09
C LEU A 103 -1.69 -3.21 3.51
N VAL A 104 -2.69 -3.23 4.38
CA VAL A 104 -4.11 -3.15 4.00
C VAL A 104 -4.66 -1.88 4.61
N ILE A 105 -5.11 -0.96 3.77
CA ILE A 105 -5.60 0.36 4.18
C ILE A 105 -7.08 0.44 3.84
N HIS A 106 -7.91 0.78 4.82
CA HIS A 106 -9.34 1.02 4.63
C HIS A 106 -9.61 2.53 4.65
N ILE A 107 -10.40 3.00 3.67
CA ILE A 107 -10.77 4.42 3.51
C ILE A 107 -12.25 4.63 3.21
#